data_AF-A0A535U7U1-F1
#
_entry.id   AF-A0A535U7U1-F1
#
_cell.length_a   1.000
_cell.length_b   1.000
_cell.length_c   1.000
_cell.angle_alpha   90.00
_cell.angle_beta   90.00
_cell.angle_gamma   90.00
#
_symmetry.space_group_name_H-M   'P 1'
#
loop_
_entity.id
_entity.type
_entity.pdbx_description
1 polymer ?
#
loop_
_entity_poly.entity_id
_entity_poly.type
_entity_poly.pdbx_seq_one_letter_code
_entity_poly.pdbx_strand_id
1 'polypeptide(L)'
;MVATLGEEAEFCRWTSLLGGQATPAAPTRRGGWSGAALVYIQAQLLFDSPRKADFRATVEAARHDGALLAIELGDTGWIRELGGPQAAYELAGMRPDILFASEAAASELGGPLEGIASMPVIRIESGGCSVHGRRVHAPASASNTAALAATFCVALMEGCAPVEAAGRAVLVAAE
;
A
#
# COMPACT_ATOMS: atom_id res chain seq x y z
N MET A 1 -3.93 -15.03 -3.49
CA MET A 1 -2.47 -14.89 -3.67
C MET A 1 -2.15 -13.40 -3.73
N VAL A 2 -1.21 -12.94 -2.91
CA VAL A 2 -0.69 -11.56 -2.93
C VAL A 2 0.64 -11.57 -3.69
N ALA A 3 0.90 -10.52 -4.47
CA ALA A 3 2.16 -10.36 -5.15
C ALA A 3 2.80 -9.03 -4.74
N THR A 4 4.11 -9.02 -4.52
CA THR A 4 4.85 -7.81 -4.15
C THR A 4 5.81 -7.41 -5.25
N LEU A 5 5.89 -6.11 -5.50
CA LEU A 5 6.80 -5.53 -6.49
C LEU A 5 7.99 -4.87 -5.79
N GLY A 6 9.20 -5.33 -6.11
CA GLY A 6 10.44 -4.87 -5.46
C GLY A 6 10.98 -5.85 -4.42
N GLU A 7 11.84 -5.36 -3.53
CA GLU A 7 12.48 -6.14 -2.45
C GLU A 7 11.68 -6.06 -1.15
N GLU A 8 10.35 -6.24 -1.21
CA GLU A 8 9.45 -6.14 -0.06
C GLU A 8 9.50 -7.40 0.82
N ALA A 9 10.70 -7.75 1.29
CA ALA A 9 10.96 -8.95 2.07
C ALA A 9 10.18 -8.97 3.38
N GLU A 10 10.04 -7.81 4.05
CA GLU A 10 9.28 -7.71 5.30
C GLU A 10 7.78 -7.91 5.07
N PHE A 11 7.19 -7.32 4.03
CA PHE A 11 5.79 -7.54 3.69
C PHE A 11 5.53 -9.03 3.39
N CYS A 12 6.42 -9.67 2.62
CA CYS A 12 6.30 -11.10 2.30
C CYS A 12 6.39 -11.97 3.54
N ARG A 13 7.34 -11.64 4.44
CA ARG A 13 7.52 -12.32 5.72
C ARG A 13 6.26 -12.23 6.56
N TRP A 14 5.70 -11.03 6.76
CA TRP A 14 4.48 -10.84 7.54
C TRP A 14 3.27 -11.54 6.91
N THR A 15 3.11 -11.43 5.60
CA THR A 15 2.04 -12.17 4.89
C THR A 15 2.13 -13.67 5.15
N SER A 16 3.34 -14.23 5.16
CA SER A 16 3.56 -15.66 5.43
C SER A 16 3.28 -16.03 6.89
N LEU A 17 3.66 -15.19 7.85
CA LEU A 17 3.36 -15.39 9.28
C LEU A 17 1.86 -15.38 9.57
N LEU A 18 1.07 -14.66 8.76
CA LEU A 18 -0.38 -14.59 8.84
C LEU A 18 -1.08 -15.75 8.09
N GLY A 19 -0.35 -16.71 7.54
CA GLY A 19 -0.90 -17.83 6.77
C GLY A 19 -1.28 -17.48 5.32
N GLY A 20 -0.98 -16.25 4.87
CA GLY A 20 -1.15 -15.84 3.48
C GLY A 20 0.00 -16.31 2.59
N GLN A 21 -0.15 -16.11 1.28
CA GLN A 21 0.91 -16.33 0.29
C GLN A 21 1.24 -15.01 -0.40
N ALA A 22 2.46 -14.52 -0.17
CA ALA A 22 3.06 -13.41 -0.90
C ALA A 22 4.26 -13.91 -1.70
N THR A 23 4.37 -13.49 -2.95
CA THR A 23 5.53 -13.81 -3.79
C THR A 23 6.15 -12.52 -4.31
N PRO A 24 7.45 -12.27 -4.05
CA PRO A 24 8.16 -11.18 -4.70
C PRO A 24 8.27 -11.49 -6.18
N ALA A 25 7.97 -10.51 -7.02
CA ALA A 25 8.11 -10.66 -8.44
C ALA A 25 8.84 -9.47 -9.07
N ALA A 26 9.68 -9.79 -10.05
CA ALA A 26 10.37 -8.79 -10.83
C ALA A 26 9.38 -8.07 -11.74
N PRO A 27 9.51 -6.74 -11.93
CA PRO A 27 8.68 -6.06 -12.92
C PRO A 27 9.04 -6.59 -14.31
N THR A 28 8.01 -6.90 -15.11
CA THR A 28 8.17 -7.45 -16.46
C THR A 28 7.32 -6.61 -17.43
N ARG A 29 7.86 -6.29 -18.60
CA ARG A 29 7.10 -5.60 -19.66
C ARG A 29 5.97 -6.44 -20.26
N ARG A 30 5.83 -7.70 -19.86
CA ARG A 30 4.90 -8.68 -20.43
C ARG A 30 3.83 -9.17 -19.44
N GLY A 31 3.66 -8.52 -18.29
CA GLY A 31 2.56 -8.82 -17.38
C GLY A 31 2.67 -10.18 -16.66
N GLY A 32 3.77 -10.43 -15.96
CA GLY A 32 4.03 -11.67 -15.21
C GLY A 32 3.16 -11.95 -13.96
N TRP A 33 1.88 -11.55 -13.92
CA TRP A 33 1.06 -11.48 -12.69
C TRP A 33 -0.28 -12.22 -12.80
N SER A 34 -0.42 -13.08 -13.81
CA SER A 34 -1.59 -13.92 -14.02
C SER A 34 -2.01 -14.64 -12.73
N GLY A 35 -3.15 -14.25 -12.18
CA GLY A 35 -3.76 -14.88 -10.99
C GLY A 35 -3.45 -14.19 -9.64
N ALA A 36 -2.69 -13.09 -9.62
CA ALA A 36 -2.58 -12.28 -8.41
C ALA A 36 -3.93 -11.62 -8.09
N ALA A 37 -4.41 -11.76 -6.85
CA ALA A 37 -5.64 -11.10 -6.41
C ALA A 37 -5.37 -9.69 -5.87
N LEU A 38 -4.14 -9.43 -5.41
CA LEU A 38 -3.68 -8.14 -4.92
C LEU A 38 -2.20 -7.95 -5.27
N VAL A 39 -1.83 -6.75 -5.71
CA VAL A 39 -0.46 -6.29 -5.94
C VAL A 39 -0.13 -5.21 -4.92
N TYR A 40 0.92 -5.43 -4.14
CA TYR A 40 1.49 -4.45 -3.21
C TYR A 40 2.79 -3.86 -3.77
N ILE A 41 2.93 -2.53 -3.71
CA ILE A 41 4.11 -1.82 -4.23
C ILE A 41 4.40 -0.54 -3.44
N GLN A 42 5.69 -0.22 -3.28
CA GLN A 42 6.14 1.09 -2.79
C GLN A 42 6.07 2.15 -3.90
N ALA A 43 5.51 3.32 -3.60
CA ALA A 43 5.35 4.41 -4.55
C ALA A 43 6.68 4.83 -5.19
N GLN A 44 7.78 4.86 -4.42
CA GLN A 44 9.11 5.17 -4.94
C GLN A 44 9.50 4.35 -6.19
N LEU A 45 9.05 3.09 -6.30
CA LEU A 45 9.36 2.24 -7.45
C LEU A 45 8.62 2.70 -8.73
N LEU A 46 7.48 3.38 -8.57
CA LEU A 46 6.67 3.92 -9.65
C LEU A 46 7.11 5.31 -10.11
N PHE A 47 7.84 6.04 -9.28
CA PHE A 47 8.18 7.45 -9.53
C PHE A 47 9.68 7.71 -9.68
N ASP A 48 10.49 7.08 -8.83
CA ASP A 48 11.93 7.35 -8.65
C ASP A 48 12.82 6.11 -8.94
N SER A 49 12.29 5.10 -9.63
CA SER A 49 13.09 3.96 -10.10
C SER A 49 13.60 4.15 -11.53
N PRO A 50 14.84 3.72 -11.86
CA PRO A 50 15.28 3.55 -13.26
C PRO A 50 14.37 2.61 -14.06
N ARG A 51 13.64 1.72 -13.39
CA ARG A 51 12.72 0.74 -14.00
C ARG A 51 11.25 1.13 -13.85
N LYS A 52 10.93 2.39 -13.53
CA LYS A 52 9.55 2.84 -13.27
C LYS A 52 8.55 2.52 -14.39
N ALA A 53 8.98 2.57 -15.65
CA ALA A 53 8.15 2.18 -16.79
C ALA A 53 7.75 0.69 -16.74
N ASP A 54 8.67 -0.20 -16.34
CA ASP A 54 8.38 -1.62 -16.20
C ASP A 54 7.41 -1.87 -15.02
N PHE A 55 7.58 -1.15 -13.91
CA PHE A 55 6.67 -1.22 -12.75
C PHE A 55 5.27 -0.73 -13.08
N ARG A 56 5.13 0.40 -13.79
CA ARG A 56 3.84 0.95 -14.22
C ARG A 56 3.11 -0.01 -15.17
N ALA A 57 3.79 -0.48 -16.21
CA ALA A 57 3.22 -1.46 -17.14
C ALA A 57 2.78 -2.76 -16.43
N THR A 58 3.55 -3.17 -15.42
CA THR A 58 3.24 -4.33 -14.60
C THR A 58 1.95 -4.11 -13.77
N VAL A 59 1.84 -2.97 -13.09
CA VAL A 59 0.64 -2.61 -12.32
C VAL A 59 -0.58 -2.52 -13.23
N GLU A 60 -0.45 -1.87 -14.38
CA GLU A 60 -1.53 -1.75 -15.36
C GLU A 60 -2.03 -3.12 -15.84
N ALA A 61 -1.11 -4.05 -16.14
CA ALA A 61 -1.47 -5.41 -16.55
C ALA A 61 -2.19 -6.18 -15.44
N ALA A 62 -1.65 -6.18 -14.22
CA ALA A 62 -2.28 -6.88 -13.10
C ALA A 62 -3.69 -6.34 -12.79
N ARG A 63 -3.86 -5.02 -12.90
CA ARG A 63 -5.18 -4.38 -12.77
C ARG A 63 -6.14 -4.79 -13.86
N HIS A 64 -5.67 -4.90 -15.11
CA HIS A 64 -6.50 -5.37 -16.22
C HIS A 64 -7.03 -6.79 -15.96
N ASP A 65 -6.23 -7.62 -15.29
CA ASP A 65 -6.60 -8.98 -14.88
C ASP A 65 -7.45 -9.03 -13.59
N GLY A 66 -7.83 -7.88 -13.04
CA GLY A 66 -8.73 -7.76 -11.88
C GLY A 66 -8.04 -7.76 -10.52
N ALA A 67 -6.72 -7.67 -10.46
CA ALA A 67 -6.00 -7.54 -9.19
C ALA A 67 -6.29 -6.19 -8.51
N LEU A 68 -6.44 -6.21 -7.20
CA LEU A 68 -6.44 -5.00 -6.38
C LEU A 68 -5.04 -4.37 -6.34
N LEU A 69 -4.96 -3.05 -6.36
CA LEU A 69 -3.71 -2.32 -6.23
C LEU A 69 -3.59 -1.68 -4.84
N ALA A 70 -2.60 -2.12 -4.08
CA ALA A 70 -2.18 -1.52 -2.83
C ALA A 70 -0.85 -0.76 -3.01
N ILE A 71 -0.85 0.54 -2.72
CA ILE A 71 0.36 1.38 -2.79
C ILE A 71 0.73 1.85 -1.39
N GLU A 72 2.00 1.71 -1.02
CA GLU A 72 2.60 2.36 0.13
C GLU A 72 3.34 3.63 -0.30
N LEU A 73 2.99 4.79 0.25
CA LEU A 73 3.66 6.05 -0.11
C LEU A 73 5.13 6.08 0.34
N GLY A 74 5.44 5.43 1.47
CA GLY A 74 6.79 5.43 2.03
C GLY A 74 7.25 6.81 2.49
N ASP A 75 8.52 7.13 2.25
CA ASP A 75 9.10 8.44 2.54
C ASP A 75 8.55 9.54 1.60
N THR A 76 8.56 10.78 2.08
CA THR A 76 8.02 11.94 1.36
C THR A 76 9.00 12.59 0.38
N GLY A 77 10.26 12.15 0.31
CA GLY A 77 11.28 12.69 -0.59
C GLY A 77 10.82 12.81 -2.04
N TRP A 78 10.30 11.73 -2.62
CA TRP A 78 9.80 11.72 -4.00
C TRP A 78 8.58 12.63 -4.21
N ILE A 79 7.74 12.80 -3.18
CA ILE A 79 6.58 13.70 -3.21
C ILE A 79 7.06 15.16 -3.28
N ARG A 80 8.08 15.51 -2.48
CA ARG A 80 8.68 16.85 -2.46
C ARG A 80 9.39 17.18 -3.77
N GLU A 81 10.12 16.21 -4.32
CA GLU A 81 10.84 16.38 -5.59
C GLU A 81 9.89 16.56 -6.78
N LEU A 82 8.82 15.76 -6.85
CA LEU A 82 7.82 15.85 -7.92
C LEU A 82 6.86 17.04 -7.72
N GLY A 83 6.64 17.44 -6.46
CA GLY A 83 5.64 18.39 -6.03
C GLY A 83 4.31 17.70 -5.68
N GLY A 84 3.76 18.02 -4.50
CA GLY A 84 2.54 17.41 -3.95
C GLY A 84 1.36 17.29 -4.94
N PRO A 85 0.94 18.38 -5.60
CA PRO A 85 -0.16 18.32 -6.57
C PRO A 85 0.10 17.40 -7.77
N GLN A 86 1.34 17.37 -8.28
CA GLN A 86 1.71 16.50 -9.41
C GLN A 86 1.76 15.04 -8.94
N ALA A 87 2.33 14.77 -7.76
CA ALA A 87 2.32 13.44 -7.15
C ALA A 87 0.89 12.93 -6.91
N ALA A 88 0.00 13.76 -6.38
CA ALA A 88 -1.41 13.43 -6.18
C ALA A 88 -2.13 13.15 -7.51
N TYR A 89 -1.87 13.95 -8.55
CA TYR A 89 -2.43 13.74 -9.88
C TYR A 89 -1.99 12.40 -10.50
N GLU A 90 -0.69 12.09 -10.44
CA GLU A 90 -0.18 10.83 -10.99
C GLU A 90 -0.66 9.61 -10.19
N LEU A 91 -0.73 9.70 -8.86
CA LEU A 91 -1.34 8.66 -8.02
C LEU A 91 -2.81 8.44 -8.37
N ALA A 92 -3.59 9.51 -8.53
CA ALA A 92 -5.00 9.42 -8.89
C ALA A 92 -5.19 8.76 -10.27
N GLY A 93 -4.27 9.00 -11.21
CA GLY A 93 -4.24 8.32 -12.51
C GLY A 93 -4.08 6.80 -12.41
N MET A 94 -3.38 6.30 -11.39
CA MET A 94 -3.21 4.86 -11.12
C MET A 94 -4.41 4.23 -10.39
N ARG A 95 -5.30 5.06 -9.83
CA ARG A 95 -6.53 4.68 -9.12
C ARG A 95 -6.35 3.59 -8.04
N PRO A 96 -5.35 3.68 -7.14
CA PRO A 96 -5.11 2.65 -6.13
C PRO A 96 -6.37 2.26 -5.38
N ASP A 97 -6.54 0.97 -5.13
CA ASP A 97 -7.65 0.46 -4.32
C ASP A 97 -7.37 0.73 -2.85
N ILE A 98 -6.12 0.54 -2.43
CA ILE A 98 -5.63 0.81 -1.08
C ILE A 98 -4.42 1.74 -1.17
N LEU A 99 -4.40 2.79 -0.36
CA LEU A 99 -3.27 3.71 -0.26
C LEU A 99 -2.83 3.86 1.19
N PHE A 100 -1.66 3.32 1.51
CA PHE A 100 -1.05 3.46 2.82
C PHE A 100 -0.18 4.72 2.86
N ALA A 101 -0.37 5.53 3.91
CA ALA A 101 0.31 6.81 4.08
C ALA A 101 0.61 7.08 5.55
N SER A 102 1.64 7.87 5.85
CA SER A 102 1.75 8.57 7.13
C SER A 102 0.97 9.89 7.08
N GLU A 103 0.66 10.49 8.24
CA GLU A 103 0.11 11.85 8.31
C GLU A 103 1.01 12.87 7.58
N ALA A 104 2.34 12.73 7.71
CA ALA A 104 3.29 13.57 6.99
C ALA A 104 3.17 13.41 5.46
N ALA A 105 3.11 12.18 4.95
CA ALA A 105 2.98 11.94 3.51
C ALA A 105 1.63 12.43 2.95
N ALA A 106 0.55 12.25 3.71
CA ALA A 106 -0.77 12.78 3.35
C ALA A 106 -0.76 14.32 3.28
N SER A 107 -0.08 14.97 4.23
CA SER A 107 0.09 16.44 4.25
C SER A 107 0.87 16.94 3.05
N GLU A 108 1.98 16.27 2.69
CA GLU A 108 2.84 16.65 1.55
C GLU A 108 2.13 16.53 0.19
N LEU A 109 1.17 15.61 0.05
CA LEU A 109 0.34 15.50 -1.17
C LEU A 109 -0.62 16.68 -1.34
N GLY A 110 -0.96 17.40 -0.26
CA GLY A 110 -1.72 18.65 -0.31
C GLY A 110 -3.22 18.50 -0.60
N GLY A 111 -3.82 17.32 -0.42
CA GLY A 111 -5.25 17.08 -0.67
C GLY A 111 -5.81 15.81 0.00
N PRO A 112 -7.15 15.65 0.03
CA PRO A 112 -7.79 14.48 0.61
C PRO A 112 -7.45 13.20 -0.19
N LEU A 113 -7.02 12.15 0.50
CA LEU A 113 -6.61 10.90 -0.14
C LEU A 113 -7.79 10.12 -0.71
N GLU A 114 -9.03 10.42 -0.29
CA GLU A 114 -10.27 9.83 -0.80
C GLU A 114 -10.49 10.14 -2.30
N GLY A 115 -9.88 11.21 -2.81
CA GLY A 115 -9.87 11.52 -4.25
C GLY A 115 -8.83 10.71 -5.04
N ILE A 116 -7.91 10.01 -4.36
CA ILE A 116 -6.80 9.27 -4.95
C ILE A 116 -7.07 7.76 -4.88
N ALA A 117 -7.58 7.27 -3.75
CA ALA A 117 -7.78 5.85 -3.48
C ALA A 117 -9.14 5.55 -2.85
N SER A 118 -9.66 4.35 -3.12
CA SER A 118 -10.93 3.89 -2.52
C SER A 118 -10.80 3.65 -1.00
N MET A 119 -9.63 3.21 -0.56
CA MET A 119 -9.33 2.93 0.85
C MET A 119 -8.00 3.56 1.27
N PRO A 120 -7.99 4.86 1.63
CA PRO A 120 -6.84 5.46 2.30
C PRO A 120 -6.69 4.87 3.72
N VAL A 121 -5.45 4.47 4.04
CA VAL A 121 -5.04 3.99 5.36
C VAL A 121 -3.94 4.92 5.87
N ILE A 122 -4.30 5.83 6.76
CA ILE A 122 -3.39 6.87 7.27
C ILE A 122 -2.88 6.45 8.64
N ARG A 123 -1.58 6.17 8.76
CA ARG A 123 -0.90 5.91 10.03
C ARG A 123 -0.83 7.19 10.86
N ILE A 124 -1.20 7.08 12.12
CA ILE A 124 -1.29 8.21 13.05
C ILE A 124 -0.01 8.24 13.90
N GLU A 125 0.61 9.40 14.06
CA GLU A 125 1.88 9.55 14.80
C GLU A 125 1.80 9.09 16.26
N SER A 126 0.63 9.27 16.90
CA SER A 126 0.39 8.80 18.27
C SER A 126 0.12 7.30 18.40
N GLY A 127 0.10 6.57 17.27
CA GLY A 127 -0.16 5.14 17.20
C GLY A 127 -1.49 4.80 16.54
N GLY A 128 -1.51 3.68 15.82
CA GLY A 128 -2.68 3.18 15.09
C GLY A 128 -2.83 3.76 13.69
N CYS A 129 -4.05 3.73 13.17
CA CYS A 129 -4.35 4.26 11.83
C CYS A 129 -5.78 4.79 11.70
N SER A 130 -6.04 5.53 10.63
CA SER A 130 -7.36 5.99 10.21
C SER A 130 -7.71 5.34 8.87
N VAL A 131 -8.93 4.80 8.77
CA VAL A 131 -9.49 4.25 7.54
C VAL A 131 -10.91 4.76 7.39
N HIS A 132 -11.26 5.34 6.23
CA HIS A 132 -12.57 5.98 5.98
C HIS A 132 -12.98 6.97 7.08
N GLY A 133 -12.03 7.78 7.55
CA GLY A 133 -12.24 8.76 8.62
C GLY A 133 -12.41 8.17 10.03
N ARG A 134 -12.36 6.85 10.19
CA ARG A 134 -12.46 6.18 11.49
C ARG A 134 -11.07 5.87 12.03
N ARG A 135 -10.77 6.43 13.21
CA ARG A 135 -9.53 6.14 13.92
C ARG A 135 -9.60 4.80 14.63
N VAL A 136 -8.54 4.02 14.50
CA VAL A 136 -8.30 2.74 15.15
C VAL A 136 -7.00 2.87 15.92
N HIS A 137 -7.10 2.82 17.24
CA HIS A 137 -5.95 3.01 18.12
C HIS A 137 -5.14 1.72 18.26
N ALA A 138 -3.82 1.85 18.22
CA ALA A 138 -2.91 0.78 18.57
C ALA A 138 -2.69 0.73 20.09
N PRO A 139 -2.35 -0.44 20.65
CA PRO A 139 -1.95 -0.56 22.06
C PRO A 139 -0.59 0.08 22.37
N ALA A 140 0.23 0.33 21.34
CA ALA A 140 1.52 1.01 21.44
C ALA A 140 1.66 2.10 20.36
N SER A 141 2.52 3.10 20.60
CA SER A 141 2.78 4.20 19.65
C SER A 141 3.71 3.78 18.50
N ALA A 142 4.58 2.79 18.72
CA ALA A 142 5.41 2.22 17.66
C ALA A 142 4.57 1.27 16.79
N SER A 143 4.67 1.41 15.47
CA SER A 143 3.97 0.56 14.51
C SER A 143 4.92 0.11 13.42
N ASN A 144 5.04 -1.21 13.23
CA ASN A 144 5.74 -1.78 12.08
C ASN A 144 4.90 -1.58 10.81
N THR A 145 5.37 -0.70 9.91
CA THR A 145 4.65 -0.36 8.66
C THR A 145 4.36 -1.57 7.78
N ALA A 146 5.35 -2.46 7.60
CA ALA A 146 5.19 -3.65 6.78
C ALA A 146 4.19 -4.64 7.39
N ALA A 147 4.21 -4.81 8.72
CA ALA A 147 3.24 -5.63 9.45
C ALA A 147 1.81 -5.09 9.30
N LEU A 148 1.65 -3.77 9.44
CA LEU A 148 0.36 -3.11 9.28
C LEU A 148 -0.18 -3.32 7.86
N ALA A 149 0.62 -3.04 6.84
CA ALA A 149 0.20 -3.17 5.44
C ALA A 149 -0.14 -4.62 5.08
N ALA A 150 0.73 -5.58 5.46
CA ALA A 150 0.51 -6.99 5.19
C ALA A 150 -0.75 -7.52 5.90
N THR A 151 -0.91 -7.22 7.19
CA THR A 151 -2.09 -7.66 7.96
C THR A 151 -3.38 -7.07 7.42
N PHE A 152 -3.38 -5.79 7.05
CA PHE A 152 -4.53 -5.14 6.45
C PHE A 152 -4.92 -5.80 5.12
N CYS A 153 -3.94 -6.03 4.24
CA CYS A 153 -4.17 -6.68 2.94
C CYS A 153 -4.68 -8.12 3.10
N VAL A 154 -4.09 -8.91 3.99
CA VAL A 154 -4.52 -10.28 4.26
C VAL A 154 -5.96 -10.30 4.81
N ALA A 155 -6.27 -9.48 5.80
CA ALA A 155 -7.62 -9.41 6.37
C ALA A 155 -8.68 -8.98 5.34
N LEU A 156 -8.36 -8.02 4.45
CA LEU A 156 -9.26 -7.66 3.35
C LEU A 156 -9.46 -8.82 2.37
N MET A 157 -8.40 -9.55 2.04
CA MET A 157 -8.48 -10.72 1.16
C MET A 157 -9.28 -11.88 1.79
N GLU A 158 -9.35 -11.94 3.12
CA GLU A 158 -10.24 -12.85 3.87
C GLU A 158 -11.70 -12.37 3.94
N GLY A 159 -11.99 -11.17 3.42
CA GLY A 159 -13.34 -10.60 3.38
C GLY A 159 -13.72 -9.74 4.59
N CYS A 160 -12.76 -9.36 5.45
CA CYS A 160 -13.04 -8.41 6.53
C CYS A 160 -13.44 -7.03 6.00
N ALA A 161 -14.29 -6.32 6.73
CA ALA A 161 -14.54 -4.92 6.44
C ALA A 161 -13.26 -4.08 6.68
N PRO A 162 -13.07 -2.93 6.00
CA PRO A 162 -11.83 -2.14 6.12
C PRO A 162 -11.46 -1.73 7.55
N VAL A 163 -12.45 -1.39 8.37
CA VAL A 163 -12.23 -1.01 9.78
C VAL A 163 -11.82 -2.22 10.63
N GLU A 164 -12.33 -3.41 10.32
CA GLU A 164 -11.95 -4.65 11.02
C GLU A 164 -10.54 -5.07 10.62
N ALA A 165 -10.20 -4.95 9.33
CA ALA A 165 -8.85 -5.16 8.82
C ALA A 165 -7.85 -4.21 9.49
N ALA A 166 -8.21 -2.94 9.65
CA ALA A 166 -7.42 -1.96 10.40
C ALA A 166 -7.26 -2.36 11.87
N GLY A 167 -8.32 -2.84 12.53
CA GLY A 167 -8.28 -3.34 13.91
C GLY A 167 -7.27 -4.47 14.10
N ARG A 168 -7.25 -5.46 13.19
CA ARG A 168 -6.26 -6.54 13.22
C ARG A 168 -4.85 -6.01 12.95
N ALA A 169 -4.72 -5.15 11.95
CA ALA A 169 -3.43 -4.61 11.53
C ALA A 169 -2.71 -3.82 12.63
N VAL A 170 -3.44 -2.99 13.39
CA VAL A 170 -2.82 -2.22 14.48
C VAL A 170 -2.38 -3.06 15.68
N LEU A 171 -3.00 -4.23 15.89
CA LEU A 171 -2.60 -5.16 16.94
C LEU A 171 -1.31 -5.88 16.56
N VAL A 172 -1.24 -6.43 15.34
CA VAL A 172 -0.05 -7.14 14.85
C VAL A 172 1.13 -6.19 14.69
N ALA A 173 0.89 -4.96 14.22
CA ALA A 173 1.95 -3.99 14.02
C ALA A 173 2.55 -3.42 15.31
N ALA A 174 1.93 -3.68 16.47
CA ALA A 174 2.40 -3.24 17.78
C ALA A 174 3.28 -4.29 18.51
N GLU A 175 3.46 -5.47 17.91
CA GLU A 175 4.39 -6.52 18.38
C GLU A 175 5.83 -6.27 17.91
#